data_AF-A0A957HL07-F1
#
_entry.id   AF-A0A957HL07-F1
#
_cell.length_a   1.000
_cell.length_b   1.000
_cell.length_c   1.000
_cell.angle_alpha   90.00
_cell.angle_beta   90.00
_cell.angle_gamma   90.00
#
_symmetry.space_group_name_H-M   'P 1'
#
loop_
_entity.id
_entity.type
_entity.pdbx_description
1 polymer ?
#
loop_
_entity_poly.entity_id
_entity_poly.type
_entity_poly.pdbx_seq_one_letter_code
_entity_poly.pdbx_strand_id
1 'polypeptide(L)'
;FGVPVQQIVLLPIGGVAQLKHIPRNPIQEFVIAVAGPAVNIFIALLMGLVAFVSKSAWLNPLAILTGNITLSFASIMGYIFLYNIVLALFNMLPAFPMDGGRVLRALLAMRLDYGKA
;
A
#
# COMPACT_ATOMS: atom_id res chain seq x y z
N PHE A 1 -15.17 12.55 -4.93
CA PHE A 1 -14.89 11.68 -6.09
C PHE A 1 -16.09 10.93 -6.64
N GLY A 2 -17.23 10.79 -5.93
CA GLY A 2 -18.49 10.34 -6.55
C GLY A 2 -18.52 8.92 -7.14
N VAL A 3 -17.47 8.13 -6.95
CA VAL A 3 -17.42 6.71 -7.35
C VAL A 3 -17.83 5.87 -6.14
N PRO A 4 -19.04 5.30 -6.11
CA PRO A 4 -19.45 4.44 -5.00
C PRO A 4 -18.62 3.15 -5.02
N VAL A 5 -17.98 2.84 -3.89
CA VAL A 5 -17.40 1.52 -3.61
C VAL A 5 -18.56 0.58 -3.33
N GLN A 6 -18.73 -0.46 -4.15
CA GLN A 6 -19.80 -1.43 -3.95
C GLN A 6 -19.46 -2.40 -2.81
N GLN A 7 -18.23 -2.91 -2.81
CA GLN A 7 -17.76 -3.87 -1.82
C GLN A 7 -16.24 -3.97 -1.81
N ILE A 8 -15.70 -4.39 -0.67
CA ILE A 8 -14.29 -4.74 -0.50
C ILE A 8 -14.25 -6.26 -0.27
N VAL A 9 -13.66 -6.99 -1.20
CA VAL A 9 -13.51 -8.45 -1.12
C VAL A 9 -12.11 -8.77 -0.64
N LEU A 10 -11.99 -9.50 0.47
CA LEU A 10 -10.72 -10.01 0.96
C LEU A 10 -10.45 -11.38 0.35
N LEU A 11 -9.48 -11.43 -0.55
CA LEU A 11 -8.94 -12.66 -1.14
C LEU A 11 -7.67 -13.08 -0.39
N PRO A 12 -7.25 -14.35 -0.49
CA PRO A 12 -5.97 -14.80 0.08
C PRO A 12 -4.76 -14.01 -0.43
N ILE A 13 -4.87 -13.40 -1.61
CA ILE A 13 -3.84 -12.59 -2.26
C ILE A 13 -3.92 -11.08 -1.92
N GLY A 14 -4.93 -10.64 -1.16
CA GLY A 14 -5.12 -9.23 -0.79
C GLY A 14 -6.57 -8.77 -0.85
N GLY A 15 -6.81 -7.47 -0.66
CA GLY A 15 -8.13 -6.85 -0.73
C GLY A 15 -8.40 -6.20 -2.08
N VAL A 16 -9.53 -6.51 -2.72
CA VAL A 16 -9.98 -5.88 -3.97
C VAL A 16 -11.19 -5.01 -3.69
N ALA A 17 -11.06 -3.70 -3.93
CA ALA A 17 -12.20 -2.78 -3.91
C ALA A 17 -12.91 -2.81 -5.27
N GLN A 18 -14.17 -3.25 -5.27
CA GLN A 18 -15.03 -3.20 -6.46
C GLN A 18 -15.66 -1.81 -6.58
N LEU A 19 -15.25 -1.08 -7.62
CA LEU A 19 -15.76 0.24 -7.97
C LEU A 19 -16.88 0.09 -9.00
N LYS A 20 -17.98 0.83 -8.83
CA LYS A 20 -19.13 0.76 -9.75
C LYS A 20 -18.80 1.23 -11.17
N HIS A 21 -17.89 2.20 -11.31
CA HIS A 21 -17.36 2.69 -12.58
C HIS A 21 -15.89 3.10 -12.43
N ILE A 22 -15.11 2.96 -13.51
CA ILE A 22 -13.74 3.47 -13.58
C ILE A 22 -13.81 5.01 -13.64
N PRO A 23 -13.00 5.75 -12.86
CA PRO A 23 -12.97 7.21 -12.92
C PRO A 23 -12.68 7.68 -14.36
N ARG A 24 -13.50 8.61 -14.88
CA ARG A 24 -13.29 9.17 -16.23
C ARG A 24 -12.16 10.21 -16.28
N ASN A 25 -11.78 10.75 -15.13
CA ASN A 25 -10.76 11.79 -15.02
C ASN A 25 -9.43 11.18 -14.57
N PRO A 26 -8.35 11.28 -15.37
CA PRO A 26 -7.06 10.66 -15.06
C PRO A 26 -6.43 11.22 -13.78
N ILE A 27 -6.65 12.50 -13.45
CA ILE A 27 -6.21 13.10 -12.18
C ILE A 27 -6.90 12.44 -10.98
N GLN A 28 -8.19 12.11 -11.11
CA GLN A 28 -8.92 11.44 -10.02
C GLN A 28 -8.40 10.02 -9.82
N GLU A 29 -8.11 9.30 -10.91
CA GLU A 29 -7.48 7.98 -10.85
C GLU A 29 -6.11 8.03 -10.17
N PHE A 30 -5.27 9.01 -10.54
CA PHE A 30 -3.96 9.21 -9.92
C PHE A 30 -4.06 9.41 -8.40
N VAL A 31 -4.92 10.32 -7.95
CA VAL A 31 -5.10 10.61 -6.51
C VAL A 31 -5.59 9.37 -5.75
N ILE A 32 -6.53 8.62 -6.33
CA ILE A 32 -7.05 7.39 -5.72
C ILE A 32 -5.96 6.31 -5.64
N ALA A 33 -5.18 6.14 -6.71
CA ALA A 33 -4.12 5.13 -6.76
C ALA A 33 -2.96 5.45 -5.80
N VAL A 34 -2.62 6.72 -5.61
CA VAL A 34 -1.59 7.15 -4.64
C VAL A 34 -2.10 7.08 -3.20
N ALA A 35 -3.41 7.18 -2.96
CA ALA A 35 -3.97 7.15 -1.62
C ALA A 35 -3.66 5.83 -0.86
N GLY A 36 -3.66 4.69 -1.56
CA GLY A 36 -3.32 3.39 -0.96
C GLY A 36 -1.90 3.35 -0.39
N PRO A 37 -0.85 3.52 -1.23
CA PRO A 37 0.54 3.60 -0.77
C PRO A 37 0.77 4.70 0.28
N ALA A 38 0.11 5.85 0.16
CA ALA A 38 0.24 6.94 1.12
C ALA A 38 -0.24 6.55 2.52
N VAL A 39 -1.37 5.84 2.63
CA VAL A 39 -1.87 5.34 3.93
C VAL A 39 -0.90 4.30 4.51
N ASN A 40 -0.36 3.39 3.70
CA ASN A 40 0.63 2.42 4.16
C ASN A 40 1.89 3.11 4.72
N ILE A 41 2.42 4.11 4.00
CA ILE A 41 3.58 4.89 4.46
C ILE A 41 3.26 5.64 5.75
N PHE A 42 2.06 6.22 5.87
CA PHE A 42 1.63 6.91 7.08
C PHE A 42 1.56 5.97 8.30
N ILE A 43 0.96 4.78 8.13
CA ILE A 43 0.91 3.76 9.18
C ILE A 43 2.32 3.30 9.55
N ALA A 44 3.18 3.05 8.55
CA ALA A 44 4.56 2.70 8.80
C ALA A 44 5.27 3.79 9.63
N LEU A 45 5.15 5.06 9.25
CA LEU A 45 5.79 6.17 9.97
C LEU A 45 5.33 6.25 11.44
N LEU A 46 4.03 6.12 11.70
CA LEU A 46 3.49 6.10 13.07
C LEU A 46 4.05 4.92 13.89
N MET A 47 4.01 3.71 13.33
CA MET A 47 4.45 2.51 14.04
C MET A 47 5.97 2.47 14.23
N GLY A 48 6.73 2.98 13.25
CA GLY A 48 8.17 3.15 13.33
C GLY A 48 8.57 4.14 14.42
N LEU A 49 7.83 5.24 14.59
CA LEU A 49 8.05 6.22 15.66
C LEU A 49 7.78 5.61 17.03
N VAL A 50 6.68 4.85 17.18
CA VAL A 50 6.38 4.13 18.41
C VAL A 50 7.48 3.12 18.75
N ALA A 51 7.94 2.35 17.77
CA ALA A 51 9.04 1.40 17.95
C ALA A 51 10.35 2.10 18.34
N PHE A 52 10.65 3.24 17.73
CA PHE A 52 11.82 4.08 18.05
C PHE A 52 11.81 4.56 19.50
N VAL A 53 10.69 5.16 19.94
CA VAL A 53 10.54 5.70 21.30
C VAL A 53 10.61 4.60 22.37
N SER A 54 10.10 3.41 22.05
CA SER A 54 10.09 2.27 22.97
C SER A 54 11.48 1.72 23.28
N LYS A 55 12.55 2.17 22.57
CA LYS A 55 13.93 1.65 22.65
C LYS A 55 14.02 0.12 22.56
N SER A 56 12.98 -0.51 22.03
CA SER A 56 12.97 -1.95 21.84
C SER A 56 13.98 -2.29 20.76
N ALA A 57 14.57 -3.48 20.86
CA ALA A 57 15.36 -4.04 19.79
C ALA A 57 14.60 -3.85 18.48
N TRP A 58 15.18 -3.03 17.60
CA TRP A 58 14.71 -2.89 16.24
C TRP A 58 14.60 -4.30 15.64
N LEU A 59 13.62 -4.48 14.77
CA LEU A 59 13.39 -5.71 14.04
C LEU A 59 14.71 -6.40 13.71
N ASN A 60 14.84 -7.64 14.13
CA ASN A 60 15.83 -8.51 13.55
C ASN A 60 15.12 -9.22 12.37
N PRO A 61 15.21 -8.73 11.13
CA PRO A 61 14.57 -9.39 9.98
C PRO A 61 14.99 -10.86 9.85
N LEU A 62 16.18 -11.24 10.33
CA LEU A 62 16.62 -12.64 10.38
C LEU A 62 15.86 -13.47 11.43
N ALA A 63 15.25 -12.87 12.46
CA ALA A 63 14.40 -13.58 13.41
C ALA A 63 13.13 -14.14 12.73
N ILE A 64 12.62 -13.47 11.69
CA ILE A 64 11.49 -13.97 10.88
C ILE A 64 11.92 -15.22 10.11
N LEU A 65 13.11 -15.18 9.51
CA LEU A 65 13.65 -16.28 8.71
C LEU A 65 14.10 -17.49 9.55
N THR A 66 14.54 -17.24 10.79
CA THR A 66 15.03 -18.29 11.71
C THR A 66 13.95 -18.84 12.64
N GLY A 67 12.72 -18.32 12.58
CA GLY A 67 11.61 -18.76 13.44
C GLY A 67 11.71 -18.32 14.91
N ASN A 68 12.73 -17.55 15.27
CA ASN A 68 12.94 -17.03 16.62
C ASN A 68 12.12 -15.76 16.87
N ILE A 69 10.80 -15.87 16.69
CA ILE A 69 9.87 -14.74 16.83
C ILE A 69 9.65 -14.47 18.32
N THR A 70 10.19 -13.38 18.83
CA THR A 70 9.85 -12.86 20.15
C THR A 70 8.57 -12.03 20.05
N LEU A 71 7.51 -12.47 20.72
CA LEU A 71 6.21 -11.77 20.76
C LEU A 71 6.21 -10.73 21.88
N SER A 72 6.76 -9.56 21.59
CA SER A 72 6.70 -8.37 22.45
C SER A 72 5.82 -7.32 21.77
N PHE A 73 5.19 -6.45 22.57
CA PHE A 73 4.41 -5.32 22.03
C PHE A 73 5.22 -4.53 20.99
N ALA A 74 6.50 -4.30 21.27
CA ALA A 74 7.35 -3.53 20.37
C ALA A 74 7.81 -4.30 19.12
N SER A 75 7.96 -5.63 19.18
CA SER A 75 8.25 -6.41 17.97
C SER A 75 7.03 -6.47 17.04
N ILE A 76 5.82 -6.52 17.60
CA ILE A 76 4.57 -6.40 16.82
C ILE A 76 4.52 -5.06 16.07
N MET A 77 4.83 -3.93 16.74
CA MET A 77 4.89 -2.62 16.08
C MET A 77 5.91 -2.60 14.94
N GLY A 78 7.08 -3.20 15.15
CA GLY A 78 8.07 -3.38 14.10
C GLY A 78 7.54 -4.21 12.93
N TYR A 79 6.85 -5.32 13.17
CA TYR A 79 6.29 -6.13 12.09
C TYR A 79 5.25 -5.34 11.29
N ILE A 80 4.37 -4.60 11.96
CA ILE A 80 3.40 -3.73 11.29
C ILE A 80 4.12 -2.68 10.44
N PHE A 81 5.19 -2.06 10.95
CA PHE A 81 6.04 -1.16 10.18
C PHE A 81 6.59 -1.84 8.91
N LEU A 82 7.24 -2.99 9.07
CA LEU A 82 7.86 -3.72 7.96
C LEU A 82 6.82 -4.10 6.89
N TYR A 83 5.69 -4.70 7.29
CA TYR A 83 4.65 -5.11 6.36
C TYR A 83 4.02 -3.92 5.63
N ASN A 84 3.79 -2.78 6.30
CA ASN A 84 3.29 -1.59 5.63
C ASN A 84 4.29 -1.01 4.62
N ILE A 85 5.59 -1.00 4.93
CA ILE A 85 6.63 -0.60 3.97
C ILE A 85 6.66 -1.55 2.78
N VAL A 86 6.63 -2.86 3.02
CA VAL A 86 6.59 -3.88 1.97
C VAL A 86 5.35 -3.68 1.09
N LEU A 87 4.16 -3.54 1.68
CA LEU A 87 2.92 -3.29 0.95
C LEU A 87 2.96 -1.98 0.15
N ALA A 88 3.52 -0.90 0.71
CA ALA A 88 3.70 0.36 -0.02
C ALA A 88 4.62 0.19 -1.24
N LEU A 89 5.76 -0.49 -1.08
CA LEU A 89 6.71 -0.75 -2.16
C LEU A 89 6.10 -1.62 -3.26
N PHE A 90 5.46 -2.73 -2.88
CA PHE A 90 4.77 -3.60 -3.84
C PHE A 90 3.65 -2.83 -4.56
N ASN A 91 2.82 -2.09 -3.83
CA ASN A 91 1.74 -1.31 -4.45
C ASN A 91 2.26 -0.19 -5.35
N MET A 92 3.50 0.28 -5.21
CA MET A 92 4.10 1.28 -6.10
C MET A 92 4.78 0.69 -7.34
N LEU A 93 4.90 -0.63 -7.46
CA LEU A 93 5.48 -1.26 -8.65
C LEU A 93 4.63 -0.94 -9.91
N PRO A 94 5.26 -0.55 -11.03
CA PRO A 94 4.57 -0.16 -12.25
C PRO A 94 4.09 -1.38 -13.06
N ALA A 95 3.24 -2.23 -12.47
CA ALA A 95 2.63 -3.37 -13.13
C ALA A 95 1.18 -3.53 -12.69
N PHE A 96 0.29 -3.90 -13.63
CA PHE A 96 -1.07 -4.33 -13.27
C PHE A 96 -1.01 -5.69 -12.56
N PRO A 97 -1.83 -5.96 -11.53
CA PRO A 97 -2.98 -5.18 -11.04
C PRO A 97 -2.66 -4.17 -9.90
N MET A 98 -1.38 -3.87 -9.64
CA MET A 98 -0.96 -3.03 -8.51
C MET A 98 -1.30 -1.55 -8.73
N ASP A 99 -1.42 -0.79 -7.64
CA ASP A 99 -1.78 0.63 -7.69
C ASP A 99 -0.77 1.46 -8.50
N GLY A 100 0.51 1.08 -8.52
CA GLY A 100 1.59 1.71 -9.29
C GLY A 100 1.37 1.59 -10.80
N GLY A 101 0.76 0.51 -11.27
CA GLY A 101 0.30 0.38 -12.65
C GLY A 101 -0.81 1.38 -12.99
N ARG A 102 -1.73 1.63 -12.05
CA ARG A 102 -2.77 2.66 -12.20
C ARG A 102 -2.19 4.07 -12.13
N VAL A 103 -1.21 4.32 -11.25
CA VAL A 103 -0.47 5.59 -11.18
C VAL A 103 0.22 5.87 -12.52
N LEU A 104 0.94 4.89 -13.06
CA LEU A 104 1.63 5.01 -14.33
C LEU A 104 0.64 5.25 -15.48
N ARG A 105 -0.47 4.48 -15.55
CA ARG A 105 -1.53 4.68 -16.54
C ARG A 105 -2.13 6.07 -16.46
N ALA A 106 -2.45 6.55 -15.25
CA ALA A 106 -3.01 7.88 -15.06
C ALA A 106 -2.03 8.98 -15.50
N LEU A 107 -0.73 8.83 -15.23
CA LEU A 107 0.31 9.75 -15.72
C LEU A 107 0.44 9.73 -17.25
N LEU A 108 0.38 8.55 -17.86
CA LEU A 108 0.40 8.38 -19.32
C LEU A 108 -0.84 9.00 -19.97
N ALA A 109 -2.03 8.78 -19.41
CA ALA A 109 -3.30 9.32 -19.88
C ALA A 109 -3.42 10.85 -19.74
N MET A 110 -2.53 11.49 -18.96
CA MET A 110 -2.40 12.96 -18.96
C MET A 110 -1.60 13.49 -20.14
N ARG A 111 -0.80 12.65 -20.82
CA ARG A 111 0.05 13.04 -21.97
C ARG A 111 -0.29 12.35 -23.29
N LEU A 112 -1.03 11.23 -23.26
CA LEU A 112 -1.39 10.43 -24.43
C LEU A 112 -2.89 10.16 -24.45
N ASP A 113 -3.45 10.07 -25.65
CA ASP A 113 -4.86 9.78 -25.89
C ASP A 113 -5.26 8.42 -25.27
N TYR A 114 -6.43 8.36 -24.63
CA TYR A 114 -6.85 7.26 -23.72
C TYR A 114 -6.85 5.86 -24.36
N GLY A 115 -6.84 5.78 -25.69
CA GLY A 115 -6.81 4.53 -26.46
C GLY A 115 -5.43 3.89 -26.62
N LYS A 116 -4.34 4.55 -26.21
CA LYS A 116 -2.96 4.02 -26.27
C LYS A 116 -2.29 3.86 -24.89
N ALA A 117 -2.98 4.21 -23.81
CA ALA A 117 -2.48 4.26 -22.43
C ALA A 117 -2.91 3.05 -21.59
#